data_AF-A0A1H3UZS1-F1
#
_entry.id   AF-A0A1H3UZS1-F1
#
_cell.length_a   1.000
_cell.length_b   1.000
_cell.length_c   1.000
_cell.angle_alpha   90.00
_cell.angle_beta   90.00
_cell.angle_gamma   90.00
#
_symmetry.space_group_name_H-M   'P 1'
#
loop_
_entity.id
_entity.type
_entity.pdbx_description
1 polymer ?
#
loop_
_entity_poly.entity_id
_entity_poly.type
_entity_poly.pdbx_seq_one_letter_code
_entity_poly.pdbx_strand_id
1 'polypeptide(L)' 'DPRESLAYKLRKILMMKTRETLCTDPYVVDDRLTPYDEVLKRSDLLVIAAPHPDYATVDTDKPVIDMWGLTGQGVRV' A
#
# COMPACT_ATOMS: atom_id res chain seq x y z
N ASP A 1 -12.70 -1.85 -13.03
CA ASP A 1 -13.84 -1.70 -12.11
C ASP A 1 -13.33 -1.83 -10.67
N PRO A 2 -13.42 -0.78 -9.83
CA PRO A 2 -12.95 -0.82 -8.45
C PRO A 2 -13.66 -1.90 -7.60
N ARG A 3 -14.85 -2.38 -8.02
CA ARG A 3 -15.60 -3.45 -7.35
C ARG A 3 -14.89 -4.81 -7.41
N GLU A 4 -14.03 -5.02 -8.40
CA GLU A 4 -13.27 -6.26 -8.61
C GLU A 4 -11.82 -6.15 -8.13
N SER A 5 -11.37 -4.95 -7.79
CA SER A 5 -9.96 -4.65 -7.53
C SER A 5 -9.42 -5.40 -6.30
N LEU A 6 -8.27 -6.05 -6.50
CA LEU A 6 -7.52 -6.76 -5.47
C LEU A 6 -7.17 -5.85 -4.29
N ALA A 7 -6.78 -4.60 -4.56
CA ALA A 7 -6.39 -3.63 -3.54
C ALA A 7 -7.55 -3.32 -2.57
N TYR A 8 -8.78 -3.16 -3.08
CA TYR A 8 -9.94 -2.91 -2.22
C TYR A 8 -10.34 -4.15 -1.40
N LYS A 9 -10.24 -5.36 -1.98
CA LYS A 9 -10.50 -6.62 -1.26
C LYS A 9 -9.45 -6.81 -0.15
N LEU A 10 -8.18 -6.58 -0.45
CA LEU A 10 -7.09 -6.64 0.51
C LEU A 10 -7.27 -5.62 1.64
N ARG A 11 -7.59 -4.37 1.32
CA ARG A 11 -7.86 -3.32 2.32
C ARG A 11 -8.93 -3.77 3.32
N LYS A 12 -10.04 -4.36 2.85
CA LYS A 12 -11.10 -4.89 3.75
C LYS A 12 -10.57 -5.96 4.70
N ILE A 13 -9.74 -6.88 4.18
CA ILE A 13 -9.13 -7.93 5.00
C ILE A 13 -8.19 -7.32 6.05
N LEU A 14 -7.31 -6.39 5.65
CA LEU A 14 -6.35 -5.74 6.54
C LEU A 14 -7.03 -4.92 7.63
N MET A 15 -8.12 -4.21 7.31
CA MET A 15 -8.91 -3.46 8.29
C MET A 15 -9.48 -4.34 9.42
N MET A 16 -9.70 -5.63 9.15
CA MET A 16 -10.18 -6.58 10.16
C MET A 16 -9.03 -7.25 10.95
N LYS A 17 -7.79 -7.16 10.46
CA LYS A 17 -6.63 -7.89 10.99
C LYS A 17 -5.58 -6.99 11.64
N THR A 18 -5.66 -5.69 11.42
CA THR A 18 -4.66 -4.71 11.88
C THR A 18 -5.31 -3.71 12.82
N ARG A 19 -4.49 -3.05 13.65
CA ARG A 19 -4.96 -1.95 14.52
C ARG A 19 -5.44 -0.75 13.70
N GLU A 20 -4.74 -0.47 12.59
CA GLU A 20 -5.02 0.64 11.69
C GLU A 20 -4.57 0.25 10.28
N THR A 21 -5.36 0.61 9.26
CA THR A 21 -5.02 0.42 7.86
C THR A 21 -5.04 1.77 7.15
N LEU A 22 -3.87 2.27 6.81
CA LEU A 22 -3.69 3.47 6.00
C LEU A 22 -3.59 3.07 4.52
N CYS A 23 -4.12 3.91 3.63
CA CYS A 23 -4.07 3.66 2.18
C CYS A 23 -3.70 4.93 1.47
N THR A 24 -2.93 4.82 0.39
CA THR A 24 -2.58 5.93 -0.49
C THR A 24 -2.70 5.48 -1.93
N ASP A 25 -3.07 6.39 -2.83
CA ASP A 25 -3.11 6.17 -4.26
C ASP A 25 -2.95 7.53 -4.98
N PRO A 26 -1.89 7.73 -5.79
CA PRO A 26 -1.66 9.02 -6.45
C PRO A 26 -2.66 9.32 -7.57
N TYR A 27 -3.43 8.33 -8.03
CA TYR A 27 -4.39 8.46 -9.13
C TYR A 27 -5.85 8.53 -8.68
N VAL A 28 -6.12 8.40 -7.37
CA VAL A 28 -7.48 8.40 -6.81
C VAL A 28 -7.63 9.59 -5.86
N VAL A 29 -8.62 10.44 -6.14
CA VAL A 29 -9.02 11.51 -5.22
C VAL A 29 -10.12 10.97 -4.31
N ASP A 30 -9.78 10.70 -3.05
CA ASP A 30 -10.70 10.18 -2.02
C ASP A 30 -10.22 10.62 -0.62
N ASP A 31 -11.09 11.30 0.13
CA ASP A 31 -10.78 11.85 1.46
C ASP A 31 -10.42 10.77 2.51
N ARG A 32 -10.68 9.50 2.21
CA ARG A 32 -10.31 8.36 3.06
C ARG A 32 -8.87 7.92 2.86
N LEU A 33 -8.19 8.40 1.82
CA LEU A 33 -6.79 8.12 1.56
C LEU A 33 -5.90 9.03 2.41
N THR A 34 -4.81 8.46 2.88
CA THR A 34 -3.76 9.12 3.65
C THR A 34 -2.65 9.55 2.69
N PRO A 35 -2.08 10.76 2.86
CA PRO A 35 -0.93 11.18 2.08
C PRO A 35 0.22 10.19 2.17
N TYR A 36 0.95 10.01 1.06
CA TYR A 36 2.03 9.03 0.94
C TYR A 36 3.06 9.11 2.08
N ASP A 37 3.54 10.32 2.39
CA ASP A 37 4.53 10.54 3.45
C ASP A 37 4.02 10.14 4.84
N GLU A 38 2.74 10.36 5.12
CA GLU A 38 2.11 9.94 6.37
C GLU A 38 1.94 8.42 6.44
N VAL A 39 1.66 7.75 5.31
CA VAL A 39 1.67 6.28 5.24
C VAL A 39 3.07 5.76 5.54
N LEU A 40 4.11 6.29 4.90
CA LEU A 40 5.50 5.88 5.16
C LEU A 40 5.91 6.11 6.60
N LYS A 41 5.51 7.23 7.21
CA LYS A 41 5.86 7.57 8.59
C LYS A 41 5.16 6.67 9.61
N ARG A 42 3.87 6.42 9.45
CA ARG A 42 3.01 5.81 10.48
C ARG A 42 2.83 4.30 10.35
N SER A 43 3.07 3.73 9.18
CA SER A 43 2.90 2.28 8.98
C SER A 43 4.07 1.53 9.60
N ASP A 44 3.82 0.35 10.18
CA ASP A 44 4.89 -0.56 10.64
C ASP A 44 5.30 -1.56 9.53
N LEU A 45 4.41 -1.75 8.55
CA LEU A 45 4.59 -2.62 7.39
C LEU A 45 3.85 -2.01 6.19
N LEU A 46 4.44 -2.11 5.00
CA LEU A 46 3.89 -1.58 3.76
C LEU A 46 3.50 -2.72 2.81
N VAL A 47 2.40 -2.55 2.08
CA VAL A 47 1.95 -3.50 1.05
C VAL A 47 1.68 -2.74 -0.24
N ILE A 48 2.41 -3.07 -1.30
CA ILE A 48 2.16 -2.53 -2.64
C ILE A 48 1.03 -3.34 -3.25
N ALA A 49 -0.19 -2.80 -3.16
CA ALA A 49 -1.41 -3.47 -3.58
C ALA A 49 -1.86 -3.14 -5.02
N ALA A 50 -1.22 -2.18 -5.68
CA ALA A 50 -1.50 -1.76 -7.05
C ALA A 50 -0.20 -1.58 -7.86
N PRO A 51 -0.19 -1.85 -9.18
CA PRO A 51 0.99 -1.80 -10.03
C PRO A 51 1.34 -0.37 -10.49
N HIS A 52 1.35 0.59 -9.56
CA HIS A 52 1.62 2.00 -9.89
C HIS A 52 3.13 2.26 -9.90
N PRO A 53 3.68 2.88 -10.96
CA PRO A 53 5.12 3.08 -11.11
C PRO A 53 5.71 3.95 -9.99
N ASP A 54 4.91 4.84 -9.40
CA ASP A 54 5.28 5.70 -8.27
C ASP A 54 5.77 4.91 -7.04
N TYR A 55 5.36 3.64 -6.89
CA TYR A 55 5.76 2.80 -5.77
C TYR A 55 7.09 2.07 -5.99
N ALA A 56 7.63 2.07 -7.21
CA ALA A 56 8.91 1.41 -7.52
C ALA A 56 10.09 2.05 -6.80
N THR A 57 9.97 3.33 -6.44
CA THR A 57 11.00 4.11 -5.73
C THR A 57 10.69 4.27 -4.24
N VAL A 58 9.90 3.37 -3.65
CA VAL A 58 9.64 3.40 -2.20
C VAL A 58 10.96 3.19 -1.44
N ASP A 59 11.33 4.18 -0.63
CA ASP A 59 12.56 4.17 0.18
C ASP A 59 12.20 4.18 1.66
N THR A 60 12.43 3.07 2.34
CA THR A 60 12.08 2.86 3.74
C THR A 60 12.84 1.68 4.31
N ASP A 61 13.21 1.74 5.58
CA ASP A 61 13.77 0.62 6.35
C ASP A 61 12.72 -0.42 6.76
N LYS A 62 11.44 -0.06 6.71
CA LYS A 62 10.32 -0.90 7.12
C LYS A 62 10.10 -2.10 6.19
N PRO A 63 9.47 -3.19 6.68
CA PRO A 63 9.07 -4.30 5.84
C PRO A 63 8.15 -3.86 4.69
N VAL A 64 8.41 -4.38 3.49
CA VAL A 64 7.62 -4.10 2.28
C VAL A 64 7.22 -5.43 1.64
N ILE A 65 5.92 -5.59 1.42
CA ILE A 65 5.35 -6.68 0.63
C ILE A 65 4.99 -6.13 -0.75
N ASP A 66 5.84 -6.40 -1.73
CA ASP A 66 5.60 -6.04 -3.12
C ASP A 66 4.94 -7.20 -3.88
N MET A 67 3.62 -7.12 -4.05
CA MET A 67 2.85 -8.16 -4.76
C MET A 67 3.01 -8.09 -6.28
N TRP A 68 3.57 -6.99 -6.79
CA TRP A 68 3.66 -6.68 -8.22
C TRP A 68 5.09 -6.73 -8.75
N GLY A 69 6.10 -6.81 -7.85
CA GLY A 69 7.52 -6.88 -8.21
C GLY A 69 8.10 -5.57 -8.74
N LEU A 70 7.45 -4.43 -8.45
CA LEU A 70 7.86 -3.10 -8.92
C LEU A 70 9.22 -2.66 -8.39
N THR A 71 9.52 -3.00 -7.14
CA THR A 71 10.76 -2.65 -6.44
C THR A 71 11.93 -3.54 -6.86
N GLY A 72 11.66 -4.66 -7.55
CA GLY A 72 12.65 -5.70 -7.82
C GLY A 72 13.12 -6.48 -6.58
N GLN A 73 12.57 -6.18 -5.40
CA GLN A 73 12.96 -6.80 -4.13
C GLN A 73 11.91 -7.81 -3.60
N GLY A 74 10.70 -7.81 -4.15
CA GLY A 74 9.63 -8.72 -3.74
C GLY A 74 9.20 -8.50 -2.29
N VAL A 75 9.31 -9.54 -1.45
CA VAL A 75 9.00 -9.44 -0.02
C VAL A 75 10.28 -9.16 0.78
N ARG A 76 10.35 -7.99 1.41
CA ARG A 76 11.43 -7.59 2.33
C ARG A 76 10.87 -7.53 3.76
N VAL A 77 11.38 -8.38 4.65
CA VAL A 77 10.98 -8.50 6.07
C VAL A 77 12.19 -8.53 6.99
#